data_AF-A0A1G3BRM0-F1
#
_entry.id   AF-A0A1G3BRM0-F1
#
_cell.length_a   1.000
_cell.length_b   1.000
_cell.length_c   1.000
_cell.angle_alpha   90.00
_cell.angle_beta   90.00
_cell.angle_gamma   90.00
#
_symmetry.space_group_name_H-M   'P 1'
#
loop_
_entity.id
_entity.type
_entity.pdbx_description
1 polymer ?
#
loop_
_entity_poly.entity_id
_entity_poly.type
_entity_poly.pdbx_seq_one_letter_code
_entity_poly.pdbx_strand_id
1 'polypeptide(L)'
;MVLVFGKKDSEMYRILGLVGSFSFTTAGAVAGGYFLGSYLDKKFNTAPWLTLSFIMLGIAGSFIEFFKLIKKLSGENKNKQ
;
A
#
# COMPACT_ATOMS: atom_id res chain seq x y z
N MET A 1 30.92 8.81 -4.74
CA MET A 1 30.32 9.22 -6.03
C MET A 1 29.66 7.99 -6.62
N VAL A 2 28.33 7.94 -6.59
CA VAL A 2 27.56 6.74 -6.96
C VAL A 2 27.53 6.64 -8.49
N LEU A 3 28.30 5.71 -9.05
CA LEU A 3 28.24 5.35 -10.46
C LEU A 3 27.62 3.96 -10.57
N VAL A 4 26.31 3.92 -10.85
CA VAL A 4 25.57 2.70 -11.21
C VAL A 4 24.63 3.06 -12.37
N PHE A 5 25.17 3.13 -13.58
CA PHE A 5 24.40 3.32 -14.83
C PHE A 5 24.92 2.30 -15.85
N GLY A 6 24.03 1.61 -16.56
CA GLY A 6 24.47 0.89 -17.77
C GLY A 6 23.58 -0.24 -18.29
N LYS A 7 22.98 -1.07 -17.41
CA LYS A 7 22.02 -2.12 -17.80
C LYS A 7 20.91 -2.36 -16.77
N LYS A 8 20.91 -1.59 -15.68
CA LYS A 8 20.02 -1.68 -14.52
C LYS A 8 18.80 -0.75 -14.65
N ASP A 9 18.82 0.13 -15.64
CA ASP A 9 17.91 1.27 -15.73
C ASP A 9 16.48 0.84 -16.05
N SER A 10 16.25 -0.09 -16.99
CA SER A 10 14.90 -0.57 -17.33
C SER A 10 14.20 -1.31 -16.18
N GLU A 11 14.91 -2.18 -15.46
CA GLU A 11 14.42 -2.84 -14.26
C GLU A 11 14.19 -1.84 -13.12
N MET A 12 15.09 -0.86 -12.95
CA MET A 12 14.92 0.18 -11.94
C MET A 12 13.71 1.08 -12.22
N TYR A 13 13.45 1.45 -13.48
CA TYR A 13 12.23 2.14 -13.88
C TYR A 13 10.99 1.28 -13.67
N ARG A 14 11.08 -0.03 -13.89
CA ARG A 14 9.98 -0.98 -13.63
C ARG A 14 9.67 -1.10 -12.14
N ILE A 15 10.70 -1.20 -11.29
CA ILE A 15 10.57 -1.23 -9.84
C ILE A 15 10.04 0.11 -9.32
N LEU A 16 10.52 1.24 -9.85
CA LEU A 16 10.00 2.58 -9.53
C LEU A 16 8.53 2.72 -9.91
N GLY A 17 8.15 2.29 -11.11
CA GLY A 17 6.77 2.27 -11.56
C GLY A 17 5.89 1.40 -10.67
N LEU A 18 6.37 0.22 -10.28
CA LEU A 18 5.65 -0.73 -9.43
C LEU A 18 5.49 -0.21 -7.99
N VAL A 19 6.55 0.31 -7.39
CA VAL A 19 6.52 0.93 -6.05
C VAL A 19 5.68 2.20 -6.06
N GLY A 20 5.82 3.06 -7.06
CA GLY A 20 5.02 4.28 -7.20
C GLY A 20 3.53 3.99 -7.34
N SER A 21 3.17 2.99 -8.15
CA SER A 21 1.78 2.55 -8.31
C SER A 21 1.20 2.01 -7.01
N PHE A 22 1.97 1.20 -6.28
CA PHE A 22 1.59 0.68 -4.97
C PHE A 22 1.36 1.81 -3.96
N SER A 23 2.33 2.71 -3.80
CA SER A 23 2.23 3.86 -2.90
C SER A 23 1.08 4.79 -3.24
N PHE A 24 0.84 5.06 -4.52
CA PHE A 24 -0.27 5.90 -4.97
C PHE A 24 -1.63 5.25 -4.66
N THR A 25 -1.76 3.95 -4.93
CA THR A 25 -2.99 3.19 -4.63
C THR A 25 -3.26 3.16 -3.13
N THR A 26 -2.23 2.91 -2.31
CA THR A 26 -2.34 2.92 -0.85
C THR A 26 -2.67 4.31 -0.32
N ALA A 27 -2.03 5.37 -0.83
CA ALA A 27 -2.34 6.75 -0.44
C ALA A 27 -3.79 7.12 -0.80
N GLY A 28 -4.28 6.71 -1.98
CA GLY A 28 -5.67 6.89 -2.41
C GLY A 28 -6.66 6.15 -1.51
N ALA A 29 -6.36 4.91 -1.12
CA ALA A 29 -7.20 4.13 -0.21
C ALA A 29 -7.28 4.77 1.19
N VAL A 30 -6.15 5.24 1.72
CA VAL A 30 -6.09 5.92 3.03
C VAL A 30 -6.83 7.26 2.97
N ALA A 31 -6.60 8.07 1.93
CA ALA A 31 -7.28 9.34 1.74
C ALA A 31 -8.80 9.17 1.56
N GLY A 32 -9.21 8.17 0.77
CA GLY A 32 -10.61 7.80 0.59
C GLY A 32 -11.25 7.34 1.90
N GLY A 33 -10.58 6.48 2.66
CA GLY A 33 -11.05 6.01 3.97
C GLY A 33 -11.16 7.13 5.01
N TYR A 34 -10.22 8.08 5.00
CA TYR A 34 -10.28 9.27 5.85
C TYR A 34 -11.47 10.17 5.50
N PHE A 35 -11.68 10.44 4.20
CA PHE A 35 -12.80 11.28 3.75
C PHE A 35 -14.15 10.61 4.04
N LEU A 36 -14.27 9.31 3.75
CA LEU A 36 -15.49 8.56 4.04
C LEU A 36 -15.77 8.46 5.55
N GLY A 37 -14.72 8.16 6.33
CA GLY A 37 -14.78 8.08 7.79
C GLY A 37 -15.17 9.39 8.43
N SER A 38 -14.58 10.51 7.98
CA SER A 38 -14.92 11.86 8.47
C SER A 38 -16.35 12.25 8.12
N TYR A 39 -16.83 11.89 6.92
CA TYR A 39 -18.22 12.14 6.51
C TYR A 39 -19.23 11.34 7.35
N LEU A 40 -18.91 10.07 7.66
CA LEU A 40 -19.74 9.23 8.52
C LEU A 40 -19.69 9.67 10.00
N ASP A 41 -18.51 10.03 10.53
CA ASP A 41 -18.37 10.54 11.91
C ASP A 41 -19.21 11.80 12.14
N LYS A 42 -19.24 12.72 11.15
CA LYS A 42 -20.11 13.90 11.20
C LYS A 42 -21.60 13.54 11.22
N LYS A 43 -22.00 12.46 10.54
CA LYS A 43 -23.40 12.01 10.49
C LYS A 43 -23.84 11.28 11.77
N PHE A 44 -22.91 10.59 12.44
CA PHE A 44 -23.19 9.80 13.65
C PHE A 44 -22.85 10.49 14.98
N ASN A 45 -22.26 11.69 14.98
CA ASN A 45 -21.85 12.44 16.20
C ASN A 45 -20.85 11.70 17.12
N THR A 46 -20.30 10.55 16.70
CA THR A 46 -19.33 9.73 17.45
C THR A 46 -17.87 10.07 17.15
N ALA A 47 -17.60 11.32 16.75
CA ALA A 47 -16.24 11.75 16.46
C ALA A 47 -15.31 11.46 17.66
N PRO A 48 -14.21 10.69 17.49
CA PRO A 48 -13.56 10.27 16.25
C PRO A 48 -13.45 8.72 16.08
N TRP A 49 -14.48 7.95 16.44
CA TRP A 49 -14.36 6.48 16.46
C TRP A 49 -14.38 5.84 15.06
N LEU A 50 -15.15 6.40 14.12
CA LEU A 50 -15.37 5.77 12.83
C LEU A 50 -14.23 6.08 11.85
N THR A 51 -13.67 7.29 11.93
CA THR A 51 -12.43 7.65 11.24
C THR A 51 -11.27 6.79 11.74
N LEU A 52 -11.17 6.56 13.06
CA LEU A 52 -10.11 5.74 13.63
C LEU A 52 -10.20 4.28 13.15
N SER A 53 -11.40 3.70 13.09
CA SER A 53 -11.58 2.34 12.58
C SER A 53 -11.27 2.24 11.08
N PHE A 54 -11.67 3.22 10.27
CA PHE A 54 -11.34 3.24 8.83
C PHE A 54 -9.84 3.39 8.56
N ILE A 55 -9.14 4.22 9.33
CA ILE A 55 -7.68 4.35 9.26
C ILE A 55 -7.03 3.03 9.69
N MET A 56 -7.47 2.43 10.80
CA MET A 56 -6.93 1.14 11.27
C MET A 56 -7.13 0.04 10.23
N LEU A 57 -8.31 -0.02 9.61
CA LEU A 57 -8.62 -0.97 8.55
C LEU A 57 -7.81 -0.69 7.28
N GLY A 58 -7.58 0.58 6.92
CA GLY A 58 -6.72 0.95 5.80
C GLY A 58 -5.27 0.52 6.01
N ILE A 59 -4.73 0.74 7.21
CA ILE A 59 -3.37 0.29 7.58
C ILE A 59 -3.33 -1.24 7.58
N ALA A 60 -4.26 -1.90 8.28
CA ALA A 60 -4.32 -3.35 8.36
C ALA A 60 -4.45 -4.02 6.97
N GLY A 61 -5.34 -3.50 6.11
CA GLY A 61 -5.51 -3.96 4.74
C GLY A 61 -4.22 -3.83 3.92
N SER A 62 -3.54 -2.69 4.03
CA SER A 62 -2.27 -2.48 3.34
C SER A 62 -1.17 -3.43 3.83
N PHE A 63 -1.11 -3.74 5.12
CA PHE A 63 -0.18 -4.73 5.68
C PHE A 63 -0.52 -6.16 5.22
N ILE A 64 -1.79 -6.54 5.17
CA ILE A 64 -2.21 -7.87 4.71
C ILE A 64 -1.79 -8.10 3.25
N GLU A 65 -2.01 -7.11 2.38
CA GLU A 65 -1.59 -7.15 0.97
C GLU A 65 -0.07 -7.31 0.86
N PHE A 66 0.68 -6.57 1.70
CA PHE A 66 2.14 -6.63 1.77
C PHE A 66 2.66 -8.01 2.21
N PHE A 67 2.09 -8.58 3.27
CA PHE A 67 2.44 -9.93 3.71
C PHE A 67 2.08 -10.99 2.67
N LYS A 68 0.97 -10.81 1.95
CA LYS A 68 0.55 -11.71 0.86
C LYS A 68 1.50 -11.64 -0.33
N LEU A 69 1.98 -10.43 -0.70
CA LEU A 69 3.02 -10.24 -1.71
C LEU A 69 4.34 -10.90 -1.32
N ILE A 70 4.81 -10.70 -0.08
CA ILE A 70 6.03 -11.34 0.44
C ILE A 70 5.87 -12.85 0.44
N LYS A 71 4.75 -13.38 0.92
CA LYS A 71 4.49 -14.82 0.95
C LYS A 71 4.40 -15.40 -0.46
N LYS A 72 3.86 -14.66 -1.43
CA LYS A 72 3.83 -15.08 -2.84
C LYS A 72 5.23 -15.12 -3.44
N LEU A 73 6.04 -14.07 -3.23
CA LEU A 73 7.44 -14.02 -3.69
C LEU A 73 8.32 -15.09 -3.02
N SER A 74 8.08 -15.37 -1.75
CA SER A 74 8.80 -16.38 -0.96
C SER A 74 8.36 -17.81 -1.30
N GLY A 75 7.06 -18.02 -1.52
CA GLY A 75 6.50 -19.32 -1.91
C GLY A 75 6.76 -19.72 -3.36
N GLU A 76 6.86 -18.75 -4.28
CA GLU A 76 7.14 -18.99 -5.70
C GLU A 76 8.58 -19.50 -5.94
N ASN A 77 9.50 -19.30 -4.98
CA ASN A 77 10.85 -19.85 -5.02
C ASN A 77 10.91 -21.39 -4.81
N LYS A 78 9.83 -22.03 -4.34
CA LYS A 78 9.80 -23.49 -4.13
C LYS A 78 9.25 -24.31 -5.29
N ASN A 79 8.70 -23.68 -6.34
CA ASN A 79 8.04 -24.39 -7.44
C ASN A 79 8.79 -24.28 -8.78
N LYS A 80 10.05 -23.82 -8.73
CA LYS A 80 10.96 -23.70 -9.88
C LYS A 80 12.34 -24.34 -9.64
N GLN A 81 12.49 -25.18 -8.62
CA GLN A 81 13.64 -26.08 -8.47
C GLN A 81 13.20 -27.51 -8.74
#